data_AF-A0A2A8SEH3-F1
#
_entry.id   AF-A0A2A8SEH3-F1
#
_cell.length_a   1.000
_cell.length_b   1.000
_cell.length_c   1.000
_cell.angle_alpha   90.00
_cell.angle_beta   90.00
_cell.angle_gamma   90.00
#
_symmetry.space_group_name_H-M   'P 1'
#
loop_
_entity.id
_entity.type
_entity.pdbx_description
1 polymer ?
#
loop_
_entity_poly.entity_id
_entity_poly.type
_entity_poly.pdbx_seq_one_letter_code
_entity_poly.pdbx_strand_id
1 'polypeptide(L)' 'MGLVIIFALVTLLGVYSSLKTLRDKNLLAGGFSVATVLVFGWFTVMTFINNGYPPTH' A
#
# COMPACT_ATOMS: atom_id res chain seq x y z
N MET A 1 10.48 -13.85 3.45
CA MET A 1 10.67 -12.46 3.93
C MET A 1 10.62 -11.37 2.86
N GLY A 2 10.58 -11.69 1.56
CA GLY A 2 10.46 -10.67 0.50
C GLY A 2 9.08 -10.02 0.36
N LEU A 3 8.00 -10.76 0.68
CA LEU A 3 6.63 -10.29 0.50
C LEU A 3 6.29 -9.04 1.32
N VAL A 4 6.77 -8.96 2.57
CA VAL A 4 6.56 -7.78 3.44
C VAL A 4 7.18 -6.52 2.81
N ILE A 5 8.38 -6.66 2.25
CA ILE A 5 9.13 -5.56 1.63
C ILE A 5 8.42 -5.09 0.36
N ILE A 6 7.98 -6.04 -0.49
CA ILE A 6 7.27 -5.72 -1.73
C ILE A 6 5.95 -5.01 -1.41
N PHE A 7 5.17 -5.53 -0.48
CA PHE A 7 3.91 -4.90 -0.06
C PHE A 7 4.13 -3.51 0.52
N ALA A 8 5.15 -3.32 1.35
CA ALA A 8 5.50 -2.02 1.90
C ALA A 8 5.89 -0.99 0.81
N LEU A 9 6.70 -1.41 -0.16
CA LEU A 9 7.09 -0.55 -1.29
C LEU A 9 5.89 -0.18 -2.17
N VAL A 10 5.02 -1.14 -2.48
CA VAL A 10 3.80 -0.90 -3.26
C VAL A 10 2.87 0.07 -2.52
N THR A 11 2.75 -0.05 -1.20
CA THR A 11 1.93 0.86 -0.39
C THR A 11 2.47 2.28 -0.40
N LEU A 12 3.79 2.45 -0.26
CA LEU A 12 4.44 3.76 -0.35
C LEU A 12 4.24 4.42 -1.72
N LEU A 13 4.42 3.66 -2.80
CA LEU A 13 4.15 4.15 -4.16
C LEU A 13 2.67 4.48 -4.38
N GLY A 14 1.77 3.68 -3.82
CA GLY A 14 0.33 3.92 -3.88
C GLY A 14 -0.07 5.22 -3.18
N VAL A 15 0.49 5.50 -2.00
CA VAL A 15 0.25 6.75 -1.26
C VAL A 15 0.70 7.94 -2.11
N TYR A 16 1.86 7.84 -2.73
CA TYR A 16 2.36 8.89 -3.63
C TYR A 16 1.43 9.10 -4.86
N SER A 17 0.93 8.01 -5.45
CA SER A 17 -0.05 8.05 -6.53
C SER A 17 -1.34 8.75 -6.08
N SER A 18 -1.83 8.43 -4.89
CA SER A 18 -3.07 9.00 -4.34
C SER A 18 -2.96 10.51 -4.14
N LEU A 19 -1.84 10.97 -3.57
CA LEU A 19 -1.55 12.40 -3.39
C LEU A 19 -1.43 13.14 -4.73
N LYS A 20 -0.81 12.51 -5.74
CA LYS A 20 -0.69 13.10 -7.07
C LYS A 20 -2.07 13.25 -7.74
N THR A 21 -2.93 12.24 -7.63
CA THR A 21 -4.25 12.29 -8.23
C THR A 21 -5.19 13.30 -7.58
N LEU A 22 -5.06 13.53 -6.27
CA LEU A 22 -5.78 14.62 -5.59
C LEU A 22 -5.41 16.00 -6.16
N ARG A 23 -4.16 16.16 -6.64
CA ARG A 23 -3.69 17.39 -7.29
C ARG A 23 -4.25 17.57 -8.70
N ASP A 24 -4.44 16.47 -9.43
CA ASP A 24 -4.97 16.45 -10.81
C ASP A 24 -6.50 16.63 -10.90
N LYS A 25 -7.21 16.70 -9.75
CA LYS A 25 -8.69 16.75 -9.64
C LYS A 25 -9.43 15.60 -10.36
N ASN A 26 -8.71 14.52 -10.69
CA ASN A 26 -9.30 13.39 -11.40
C ASN A 26 -9.94 12.43 -10.39
N LEU A 27 -11.23 12.64 -10.10
CA LEU A 27 -11.98 11.91 -9.07
C LEU A 27 -12.03 10.39 -9.31
N LEU A 28 -12.09 9.96 -10.57
CA LEU A 28 -12.11 8.53 -10.94
C LEU A 28 -10.77 7.86 -10.63
N ALA A 29 -9.68 8.48 -11.06
CA ALA A 29 -8.34 7.99 -10.76
C ALA A 29 -8.04 8.09 -9.25
N GLY A 30 -8.61 9.10 -8.56
CA GLY A 30 -8.40 9.33 -7.14
C GLY A 30 -9.03 8.23 -6.31
N GLY A 31 -10.29 7.89 -6.61
CA GLY A 31 -10.98 6.76 -5.99
C GLY A 31 -10.25 5.44 -6.21
N PHE A 32 -9.79 5.17 -7.44
CA PHE A 32 -9.05 3.94 -7.76
C PHE A 32 -7.68 3.87 -7.07
N SER A 33 -6.98 4.99 -6.97
CA SER A 33 -5.71 5.08 -6.26
C SER A 33 -5.89 4.90 -4.76
N VAL A 34 -6.94 5.49 -4.16
CA VAL A 34 -7.25 5.31 -2.73
C VAL A 34 -7.63 3.86 -2.44
N ALA A 35 -8.43 3.23 -3.29
CA ALA A 35 -8.77 1.81 -3.16
C ALA A 35 -7.52 0.92 -3.22
N THR A 36 -6.60 1.21 -4.14
CA THR A 36 -5.32 0.49 -4.24
C THR A 36 -4.48 0.64 -2.97
N VAL A 37 -4.36 1.86 -2.43
CA VAL A 37 -3.65 2.10 -1.16
C VAL A 37 -4.31 1.39 0.01
N LEU A 38 -5.64 1.38 0.09
CA LEU A 38 -6.37 0.69 1.14
C LEU A 38 -6.12 -0.83 1.10
N VAL A 39 -6.23 -1.45 -0.08
CA VAL A 39 -6.01 -2.90 -0.22
C VAL A 39 -4.55 -3.25 0.07
N PHE A 40 -3.60 -2.65 -0.65
CA PHE A 40 -2.17 -2.99 -0.48
C PHE A 40 -1.61 -2.54 0.88
N GLY A 41 -2.09 -1.43 1.42
CA GLY A 41 -1.72 -0.96 2.75
C GLY A 41 -2.24 -1.88 3.86
N TRP A 42 -3.50 -2.32 3.75
CA TRP A 42 -4.05 -3.31 4.69
C TRP A 42 -3.27 -4.62 4.65
N PHE A 43 -2.96 -5.13 3.45
CA PHE A 43 -2.13 -6.32 3.29
C PHE A 43 -0.72 -6.12 3.87
N THR A 44 -0.11 -4.95 3.69
CA THR A 44 1.19 -4.62 4.27
C THR A 44 1.15 -4.66 5.80
N VAL A 45 0.17 -4.01 6.42
CA VAL A 45 0.01 -3.96 7.87
C VAL A 45 -0.23 -5.35 8.44
N MET A 46 -1.15 -6.12 7.84
CA MET A 46 -1.42 -7.50 8.26
C MET A 46 -0.19 -8.40 8.10
N THR A 47 0.58 -8.23 7.02
CA THR A 47 1.80 -9.02 6.81
C THR A 47 2.89 -8.62 7.81
N PHE A 48 3.03 -7.32 8.12
CA PHE A 48 3.99 -6.83 9.11
C PHE A 48 3.67 -7.34 10.53
N ILE A 49 2.38 -7.41 10.89
CA ILE A 49 1.94 -7.87 12.21
C ILE A 49 2.01 -9.41 12.32
N ASN A 50 1.51 -10.16 11.33
CA ASN A 50 1.48 -11.63 11.39
C ASN A 50 2.81 -12.31 11.09
N ASN A 51 3.62 -11.75 10.18
CA ASN A 51 4.91 -12.31 9.77
C ASN A 51 6.08 -11.44 10.24
N GLY A 52 5.93 -10.81 11.42
CA GLY A 52 6.90 -9.88 11.98
C GLY A 52 8.35 -10.33 11.77
N TYR A 53 9.23 -9.38 11.46
CA TYR A 53 10.65 -9.65 11.30
C TYR A 53 11.26 -9.84 12.70
N PRO A 54 11.80 -11.03 13.07
CA PRO A 54 12.06 -12.20 12.24
C PRO A 54 10.90 -13.22 12.21
N PRO A 55 10.66 -13.86 11.05
CA PRO A 55 9.65 -14.89 10.92
C PRO A 55 10.01 -16.08 11.80
N THR A 56 9.06 -16.55 12.59
CA THR A 56 9.30 -17.65 13.53
C THR A 56 9.27 -19.03 12.86
N HIS A 57 9.06 -19.12 11.54
CA HIS A 57 9.09 -20.35 10.75
C HIS A 57 9.74 -20.14 9.37
#